data_AF-A0A925PQU0-F1
#
_entry.id   AF-A0A925PQU0-F1
#
_cell.length_a   1.000
_cell.length_b   1.000
_cell.length_c   1.000
_cell.angle_alpha   90.00
_cell.angle_beta   90.00
_cell.angle_gamma   90.00
#
_symmetry.space_group_name_H-M   'P 1'
#
loop_
_entity.id
_entity.type
_entity.pdbx_description
1 polymer ?
#
loop_
_entity_poly.entity_id
_entity_poly.type
_entity_poly.pdbx_seq_one_letter_code
_entity_poly.pdbx_strand_id
1 'polypeptide(L)'
;QPVTDRRVIEAMLKIPRHIFVQEAFSAQAYSDTPLPIGEKQTISQPYIVALMTEMLALTGREKVLEIGTGSGYQTAILATLAERVCTAERIRPLALRARKCLDSLKLFNIMLRINDRDDSPIGWEEEAPFDAIIVTAGAPEVPKVLTDQLAIGGRLVIPVGSEAEQRLLKIVKGADGELEMVASIGCRFVPLIGKQGW
;
A
#
# COMPACT_ATOMS: atom_id res chain seq x y z
N GLN A 1 2.22 16.63 -8.67
CA GLN A 1 2.63 17.39 -7.47
C GLN A 1 3.99 16.83 -7.07
N PRO A 2 5.00 17.64 -6.75
CA PRO A 2 6.30 17.10 -6.34
C PRO A 2 6.20 16.45 -4.95
N VAL A 3 6.89 15.33 -4.75
CA VAL A 3 7.10 14.75 -3.41
C VAL A 3 8.24 15.51 -2.75
N THR A 4 8.03 15.98 -1.53
CA THR A 4 8.94 16.90 -0.82
C THR A 4 9.34 16.41 0.57
N ASP A 5 8.63 15.42 1.13
CA ASP A 5 8.98 14.81 2.41
C ASP A 5 10.34 14.10 2.31
N ARG A 6 11.31 14.66 3.03
CA ARG A 6 12.68 14.19 3.07
C ARG A 6 12.79 12.73 3.53
N ARG A 7 11.96 12.32 4.50
CA ARG A 7 11.98 10.95 5.03
C ARG A 7 11.50 9.95 3.98
N VAL A 8 10.47 10.31 3.22
CA VAL A 8 9.95 9.49 2.11
C VAL A 8 11.02 9.35 1.03
N ILE A 9 11.66 10.46 0.65
CA ILE A 9 12.75 10.45 -0.35
C ILE A 9 13.90 9.55 0.12
N GLU A 10 14.32 9.67 1.39
CA GLU A 10 15.39 8.84 1.96
C GLU A 10 15.02 7.36 2.02
N ALA A 11 13.77 7.02 2.36
CA ALA A 11 13.28 5.64 2.30
C ALA A 11 13.33 5.07 0.87
N MET A 12 12.88 5.85 -0.12
CA MET A 12 12.92 5.47 -1.54
C MET A 12 14.35 5.25 -2.06
N LEU A 13 15.32 6.03 -1.59
CA LEU A 13 16.73 5.87 -1.93
C LEU A 13 17.37 4.66 -1.23
N LYS A 14 16.95 4.36 0.00
CA LYS A 14 17.50 3.27 0.83
C LYS A 14 17.03 1.90 0.36
N ILE A 15 15.77 1.76 -0.05
CA ILE A 15 15.19 0.47 -0.44
C ILE A 15 15.55 0.15 -1.90
N PRO A 16 16.30 -0.94 -2.17
CA PRO A 16 16.76 -1.26 -3.51
C PRO A 16 15.62 -1.83 -4.37
N ARG A 17 14.89 -0.97 -5.09
CA ARG A 17 13.72 -1.36 -5.90
C ARG A 17 13.95 -2.56 -6.84
N HIS A 18 15.16 -2.73 -7.37
CA HIS A 18 15.49 -3.82 -8.31
C HIS A 18 15.36 -5.24 -7.70
N ILE A 19 15.42 -5.40 -6.37
CA ILE A 19 15.21 -6.73 -5.77
C ILE A 19 13.74 -7.16 -5.77
N PHE A 20 12.82 -6.23 -6.03
CA PHE A 20 11.37 -6.43 -6.02
C PHE A 20 10.77 -6.66 -7.42
N VAL A 21 11.61 -6.74 -8.45
CA VAL A 21 11.19 -7.00 -9.84
C VAL A 21 11.79 -8.30 -10.34
N GLN A 22 11.23 -8.84 -11.41
CA GLN A 22 11.85 -9.99 -12.09
C GLN A 22 13.17 -9.55 -12.76
N GLU A 23 14.12 -10.47 -12.88
CA GLU A 23 15.48 -10.21 -13.39
C GLU A 23 15.47 -9.48 -14.75
N ALA A 24 14.55 -9.88 -15.65
CA ALA A 24 14.35 -9.27 -16.97
C ALA A 24 14.03 -7.76 -16.93
N PHE A 25 13.52 -7.24 -15.80
CA PHE A 25 13.18 -5.83 -15.62
C PHE A 25 14.20 -5.06 -14.77
N SER A 26 15.31 -5.67 -14.35
CA SER A 26 16.29 -5.04 -13.44
C SER A 26 16.84 -3.71 -13.97
N ALA A 27 17.13 -3.63 -15.28
CA ALA A 27 17.62 -2.42 -15.93
C ALA A 27 16.60 -1.26 -15.94
N GLN A 28 15.30 -1.59 -15.84
CA GLN A 28 14.21 -0.62 -15.82
C GLN A 28 13.69 -0.35 -14.41
N ALA A 29 14.23 -1.02 -13.38
CA ALA A 29 13.69 -0.98 -12.03
C ALA A 29 13.52 0.44 -11.46
N TYR A 30 14.37 1.37 -11.90
CA TYR A 30 14.39 2.76 -11.46
C TYR A 30 13.75 3.75 -12.44
N SER A 31 13.24 3.27 -13.58
CA SER A 31 12.40 4.08 -14.45
C SER A 31 11.12 4.47 -13.71
N ASP A 32 10.63 5.69 -13.94
CA ASP A 32 9.40 6.16 -13.31
C ASP A 32 8.14 5.60 -14.02
N THR A 33 8.05 4.27 -14.08
CA THR A 33 6.95 3.52 -14.69
C THR A 33 6.59 2.30 -13.82
N PRO A 34 5.34 1.81 -13.89
CA PRO A 34 5.02 0.51 -13.31
C PRO A 34 5.72 -0.61 -14.09
N LEU A 35 6.02 -1.73 -13.42
CA LEU A 35 6.62 -2.92 -14.06
C LEU A 35 5.84 -4.19 -13.71
N PRO A 36 5.78 -5.19 -14.61
CA PRO A 36 5.14 -6.46 -14.32
C PRO A 36 5.86 -7.25 -13.21
N ILE A 37 5.07 -7.87 -12.32
CA ILE A 37 5.60 -8.74 -11.25
C ILE A 37 5.05 -10.17 -11.31
N GLY A 38 4.39 -10.52 -12.41
CA GLY A 38 3.68 -11.79 -12.62
C GLY A 38 2.24 -11.75 -12.08
N GLU A 39 1.49 -12.83 -12.31
CA GLU A 39 0.09 -12.97 -11.83
C GLU A 39 -0.84 -11.82 -12.25
N LYS A 40 -0.56 -11.21 -13.42
CA LYS A 40 -1.24 -10.01 -13.94
C LYS A 40 -1.15 -8.77 -13.01
N GLN A 41 -0.20 -8.76 -12.07
CA GLN A 41 0.04 -7.63 -11.18
C GLN A 41 1.24 -6.81 -11.62
N THR A 42 1.33 -5.60 -11.07
CA THR A 42 2.45 -4.67 -11.30
C THR A 42 3.01 -4.14 -9.99
N ILE A 43 4.31 -3.83 -9.97
CA ILE A 43 4.88 -2.92 -8.97
C ILE A 43 4.54 -1.49 -9.42
N SER A 44 3.98 -0.68 -8.51
CA SER A 44 3.56 0.69 -8.83
C SER A 44 4.73 1.58 -9.24
N GLN A 45 4.44 2.57 -10.10
CA GLN A 45 5.38 3.64 -10.47
C GLN A 45 6.04 4.26 -9.22
N PRO A 46 7.37 4.49 -9.21
CA PRO A 46 8.08 5.10 -8.08
C PRO A 46 7.44 6.40 -7.57
N TYR A 47 7.04 7.31 -8.46
CA TYR A 47 6.32 8.53 -8.10
C TYR A 47 5.03 8.26 -7.31
N ILE A 48 4.22 7.28 -7.74
CA ILE A 48 2.98 6.92 -7.07
C ILE A 48 3.22 6.34 -5.68
N VAL A 49 4.24 5.48 -5.54
CA VAL A 49 4.66 4.94 -4.23
C VAL A 49 5.04 6.07 -3.28
N ALA A 50 5.88 7.00 -3.75
CA ALA A 50 6.34 8.13 -2.95
C ALA A 50 5.18 9.07 -2.57
N LEU A 51 4.31 9.41 -3.52
CA LEU A 51 3.15 10.28 -3.29
C LEU A 51 2.19 9.68 -2.27
N MET A 52 1.81 8.40 -2.42
CA MET A 52 0.90 7.75 -1.47
C MET A 52 1.52 7.66 -0.07
N THR A 53 2.82 7.41 0.01
CA THR A 53 3.56 7.38 1.28
C THR A 53 3.66 8.75 1.94
N GLU A 54 3.80 9.83 1.17
CA GLU A 54 3.78 11.21 1.69
C GLU A 54 2.37 11.61 2.17
N MET A 55 1.32 11.27 1.42
CA MET A 55 -0.07 11.54 1.78
C MET A 55 -0.46 10.93 3.13
N LEU A 56 0.16 9.80 3.45
CA LEU A 56 0.06 9.11 4.72
C LEU A 56 0.61 9.97 5.89
N ALA A 57 1.66 10.78 5.71
CA ALA A 57 2.25 11.61 6.79
C ALA A 57 2.71 10.79 8.02
N LEU A 58 3.55 9.78 7.78
CA LEU A 58 4.14 8.92 8.83
C LEU A 58 5.18 9.67 9.68
N THR A 59 5.07 9.52 10.99
CA THR A 59 5.98 10.09 11.98
C THR A 59 6.97 9.07 12.53
N GLY A 60 6.74 7.76 12.33
CA GLY A 60 7.60 6.67 12.85
C GLY A 60 6.99 5.89 14.01
N ARG A 61 5.78 6.27 14.45
CA ARG A 61 5.07 5.64 15.58
C ARG A 61 3.82 4.89 15.16
N GLU A 62 3.49 4.94 13.88
CA GLU A 62 2.22 4.43 13.38
C GLU A 62 2.25 2.91 13.21
N LYS A 63 1.11 2.28 13.52
CA LYS A 63 0.73 0.96 13.04
C LYS A 63 0.01 1.11 11.69
N VAL A 64 0.64 0.58 10.65
CA VAL A 64 0.16 0.70 9.26
C VAL A 64 -0.45 -0.61 8.79
N LEU A 65 -1.61 -0.54 8.14
CA LEU A 65 -2.14 -1.61 7.30
C LEU A 65 -1.91 -1.32 5.82
N GLU A 66 -1.34 -2.26 5.10
CA GLU A 66 -1.25 -2.27 3.64
C GLU A 66 -2.15 -3.37 3.07
N ILE A 67 -3.01 -3.02 2.12
CA ILE A 67 -3.80 -3.98 1.35
C ILE A 67 -3.22 -4.05 -0.06
N GLY A 68 -2.69 -5.23 -0.42
CA GLY A 68 -2.00 -5.49 -1.68
C GLY A 68 -0.48 -5.46 -1.51
N THR A 69 0.10 -6.46 -0.84
CA THR A 69 1.57 -6.55 -0.68
C THR A 69 2.29 -6.56 -2.04
N GLY A 70 1.75 -7.26 -3.03
CA GLY A 70 2.32 -7.36 -4.38
C GLY A 70 3.76 -7.85 -4.35
N SER A 71 4.69 -7.01 -4.79
CA SER A 71 6.13 -7.32 -4.73
C SER A 71 6.73 -7.18 -3.33
N GLY A 72 6.10 -6.41 -2.44
CA GLY A 72 6.63 -6.03 -1.12
C GLY A 72 7.40 -4.71 -1.12
N TYR A 73 7.52 -4.01 -2.26
CA TYR A 73 8.29 -2.76 -2.33
C TYR A 73 7.67 -1.64 -1.48
N GLN A 74 6.36 -1.41 -1.60
CA GLN A 74 5.65 -0.43 -0.77
C GLN A 74 5.72 -0.83 0.71
N THR A 75 5.53 -2.11 1.05
CA THR A 75 5.73 -2.65 2.39
C THR A 75 7.10 -2.29 2.96
N ALA A 76 8.17 -2.47 2.18
CA ALA A 76 9.54 -2.18 2.61
C ALA A 76 9.74 -0.69 2.88
N ILE A 77 9.18 0.18 2.04
CA ILE A 77 9.21 1.63 2.25
C ILE A 77 8.49 1.98 3.55
N LEU A 78 7.27 1.47 3.76
CA LEU A 78 6.49 1.73 4.99
C LEU A 78 7.23 1.25 6.24
N ALA A 79 7.88 0.09 6.18
CA ALA A 79 8.61 -0.50 7.29
C ALA A 79 9.80 0.35 7.76
N THR A 80 10.36 1.21 6.89
CA THR A 80 11.39 2.17 7.29
C THR A 80 10.84 3.45 7.92
N LEU A 81 9.53 3.70 7.80
CA LEU A 81 8.87 4.95 8.16
C LEU A 81 7.85 4.81 9.29
N ALA A 82 7.49 3.58 9.67
CA ALA A 82 6.46 3.26 10.64
C ALA A 82 6.98 2.34 11.75
N GLU A 83 6.25 2.28 12.86
CA GLU A 83 6.61 1.38 13.97
C GLU A 83 6.34 -0.08 13.59
N ARG A 84 5.17 -0.36 13.00
CA ARG A 84 4.76 -1.70 12.58
C ARG A 84 3.96 -1.65 11.29
N VAL A 85 4.19 -2.63 10.41
CA VAL A 85 3.46 -2.78 9.15
C VAL A 85 2.77 -4.13 9.12
N CYS A 86 1.45 -4.11 9.03
CA CYS A 86 0.61 -5.25 8.69
C CYS A 86 0.32 -5.17 7.18
N THR A 87 0.58 -6.22 6.42
CA THR A 87 0.31 -6.26 4.98
C THR A 87 -0.44 -7.53 4.59
N ALA A 88 -1.40 -7.41 3.68
CA ALA A 88 -2.22 -8.53 3.23
C ALA A 88 -2.14 -8.71 1.71
N GLU A 89 -1.98 -9.95 1.27
CA GLU A 89 -1.91 -10.33 -0.16
C GLU A 89 -2.79 -11.54 -0.43
N ARG A 90 -3.59 -11.48 -1.50
CA ARG A 90 -4.48 -12.56 -1.90
C ARG A 90 -3.82 -13.59 -2.82
N ILE A 91 -2.78 -13.20 -3.53
CA ILE A 91 -2.06 -14.05 -4.47
C ILE A 91 -0.87 -14.69 -3.75
N ARG A 92 -1.05 -15.94 -3.29
CA ARG A 92 -0.05 -16.69 -2.52
C ARG A 92 1.36 -16.67 -3.13
N PRO A 93 1.58 -16.91 -4.45
CA PRO A 93 2.92 -16.82 -5.03
C PRO A 93 3.59 -15.44 -4.86
N LEU A 94 2.83 -14.34 -4.95
CA LEU A 94 3.35 -12.99 -4.73
C LEU A 94 3.72 -12.78 -3.26
N ALA A 95 2.84 -13.17 -2.34
CA ALA A 95 3.07 -13.07 -0.91
C ALA A 95 4.37 -13.79 -0.47
N LEU A 96 4.61 -14.99 -1.01
CA LEU A 96 5.83 -15.77 -0.73
C LEU A 96 7.09 -15.11 -1.32
N ARG A 97 7.01 -14.53 -2.52
CA ARG A 97 8.14 -13.78 -3.12
C ARG A 97 8.44 -12.49 -2.32
N ALA A 98 7.40 -11.74 -1.95
CA ALA A 98 7.52 -10.54 -1.14
C ALA A 98 8.19 -10.85 0.20
N ARG A 99 7.75 -11.92 0.90
CA ARG A 99 8.37 -12.35 2.17
C ARG A 99 9.88 -12.55 2.03
N LYS A 100 10.34 -13.26 0.97
CA LYS A 100 11.78 -13.47 0.73
C LYS A 100 12.55 -12.17 0.54
N CYS A 101 11.98 -11.19 -0.18
CA CYS A 101 12.62 -9.89 -0.40
C CYS A 101 12.67 -9.06 0.89
N LEU A 102 11.60 -9.10 1.69
CA LEU A 102 11.52 -8.37 2.96
C LEU A 102 12.49 -8.95 4.00
N ASP A 103 12.59 -10.27 4.08
CA ASP A 103 13.50 -10.96 5.00
C ASP A 103 14.98 -10.70 4.63
N SER A 104 15.32 -10.61 3.33
CA SER A 104 16.68 -10.29 2.89
C SER A 104 17.14 -8.87 3.26
N LEU A 105 16.19 -7.95 3.39
CA LEU A 105 16.41 -6.58 3.88
C LEU A 105 16.46 -6.47 5.41
N LYS A 106 16.21 -7.58 6.13
CA LYS A 106 16.19 -7.63 7.61
C LYS A 106 15.20 -6.63 8.22
N LEU A 107 14.03 -6.49 7.60
CA LEU A 107 12.93 -5.67 8.12
C LEU A 107 12.07 -6.51 9.07
N PHE A 108 12.21 -6.27 10.38
CA PHE A 108 11.62 -7.13 11.42
C PHE A 108 10.25 -6.67 11.93
N ASN A 109 9.80 -5.49 11.54
CA ASN A 109 8.54 -4.89 11.98
C ASN A 109 7.37 -5.17 11.01
N ILE A 110 7.44 -6.26 10.23
CA ILE A 110 6.45 -6.59 9.20
C ILE A 110 5.70 -7.89 9.51
N MET A 111 4.38 -7.80 9.56
CA MET A 111 3.47 -8.93 9.55
C MET A 111 2.78 -9.04 8.20
N LEU A 112 3.00 -10.15 7.51
CA LEU A 112 2.39 -10.43 6.21
C LEU A 112 1.39 -11.58 6.37
N ARG A 113 0.16 -11.35 5.91
CA ARG A 113 -0.92 -12.34 5.89
C ARG A 113 -1.29 -12.70 4.46
N ILE A 114 -1.46 -13.99 4.21
CA ILE A 114 -1.95 -14.51 2.93
C ILE A 114 -3.47 -14.66 3.05
N ASN A 115 -4.21 -13.88 2.27
CA ASN A 115 -5.68 -13.83 2.21
C ASN A 115 -6.17 -14.45 0.89
N ASP A 116 -5.82 -15.71 0.63
CA ASP A 116 -6.05 -16.37 -0.66
C ASP A 116 -7.38 -17.16 -0.77
N ARG A 117 -8.27 -17.00 0.22
CA ARG A 117 -9.64 -17.54 0.17
C ARG A 117 -10.61 -16.49 -0.34
N ASP A 118 -11.59 -16.90 -1.14
CA ASP A 118 -12.58 -16.00 -1.76
C ASP A 118 -13.44 -15.23 -0.74
N ASP A 119 -13.59 -15.76 0.47
CA ASP A 119 -14.32 -15.15 1.58
C ASP A 119 -13.42 -14.38 2.57
N SER A 120 -12.12 -14.25 2.28
CA SER A 120 -11.20 -13.51 3.14
C SER A 120 -11.66 -12.05 3.24
N PRO A 121 -11.82 -11.50 4.46
CA PRO A 121 -12.24 -10.12 4.63
C PRO A 121 -11.15 -9.17 4.12
N ILE A 122 -11.59 -8.05 3.55
CA ILE A 122 -10.74 -6.87 3.35
C ILE A 122 -10.50 -6.23 4.72
N GLY A 123 -9.27 -5.75 4.96
CA GLY A 123 -8.86 -5.24 6.28
C GLY A 123 -8.23 -6.33 7.15
N TRP A 124 -7.92 -6.01 8.41
CA TRP A 124 -7.34 -6.93 9.39
C TRP A 124 -7.84 -6.58 10.79
N GLU A 125 -9.08 -7.00 11.08
CA GLU A 125 -9.81 -6.62 12.29
C GLU A 125 -9.09 -7.01 13.58
N GLU A 126 -8.44 -8.17 13.62
CA GLU A 126 -7.71 -8.66 14.79
C GLU A 126 -6.50 -7.78 15.16
N GLU A 127 -6.04 -6.95 14.22
CA GLU A 127 -4.95 -6.00 14.40
C GLU A 127 -5.43 -4.54 14.37
N ALA A 128 -6.72 -4.29 14.21
CA ALA A 128 -7.28 -2.94 14.30
C ALA A 128 -7.22 -2.41 15.75
N PRO A 129 -7.22 -1.09 15.96
CA PRO A 129 -7.24 -0.03 14.96
C PRO A 129 -5.86 0.24 14.34
N PHE A 130 -5.86 0.90 13.18
CA PHE A 130 -4.66 1.35 12.47
C PHE A 130 -4.59 2.88 12.42
N ASP A 131 -3.41 3.44 12.68
CA ASP A 131 -3.14 4.87 12.49
C ASP A 131 -3.10 5.24 10.99
N ALA A 132 -2.83 4.23 10.16
CA ALA A 132 -2.61 4.37 8.75
C ALA A 132 -3.09 3.16 7.97
N ILE A 133 -3.81 3.40 6.89
CA ILE A 133 -4.16 2.35 5.93
C ILE A 133 -3.78 2.83 4.53
N ILE A 134 -3.17 1.95 3.75
CA ILE A 134 -2.86 2.18 2.34
C ILE A 134 -3.33 0.99 1.52
N VAL A 135 -4.04 1.28 0.43
CA VAL A 135 -4.55 0.27 -0.49
C VAL A 135 -3.86 0.47 -1.83
N THR A 136 -3.17 -0.56 -2.32
CA THR A 136 -2.36 -0.51 -3.56
C THR A 136 -3.08 -1.21 -4.73
N ALA A 137 -4.41 -1.21 -4.67
CA ALA A 137 -5.33 -1.70 -5.69
C ALA A 137 -6.54 -0.75 -5.78
N GLY A 138 -7.12 -0.58 -6.96
CA GLY A 138 -8.24 0.32 -7.19
C GLY A 138 -9.56 -0.29 -6.70
N ALA A 139 -10.35 0.48 -5.97
CA ALA A 139 -11.69 0.09 -5.50
C ALA A 139 -12.79 0.92 -6.19
N PRO A 140 -14.01 0.38 -6.36
CA PRO A 140 -15.12 1.14 -6.93
C PRO A 140 -15.57 2.28 -6.00
N GLU A 141 -15.51 2.05 -4.69
CA GLU A 141 -15.81 2.99 -3.62
C GLU A 141 -14.87 2.76 -2.42
N VAL A 142 -14.87 3.66 -1.45
CA VAL A 142 -14.06 3.48 -0.22
C VAL A 142 -14.70 2.36 0.63
N PRO A 143 -14.01 1.24 0.90
CA PRO A 143 -14.60 0.16 1.69
C PRO A 143 -14.81 0.59 3.14
N LYS A 144 -16.06 0.58 3.61
CA LYS A 144 -16.42 0.95 4.99
C LYS A 144 -15.62 0.19 6.05
N VAL A 145 -15.33 -1.09 5.79
CA VAL A 145 -14.52 -1.93 6.68
C VAL A 145 -13.14 -1.34 6.97
N LEU A 146 -12.53 -0.65 6.01
CA LEU A 146 -11.23 -0.01 6.21
C LEU A 146 -11.35 1.27 7.03
N THR A 147 -12.39 2.08 6.78
CA THR A 147 -12.64 3.31 7.58
C THR A 147 -13.05 3.00 9.02
N ASP A 148 -13.74 1.87 9.24
CA ASP A 148 -14.09 1.38 10.57
C ASP A 148 -12.84 0.96 11.35
N GLN A 149 -11.85 0.38 10.67
CA GLN A 149 -10.57 -0.04 11.26
C GLN A 149 -9.55 1.10 11.44
N LEU A 150 -9.85 2.33 10.99
CA LEU A 150 -9.01 3.50 11.28
C LEU A 150 -9.15 3.94 12.73
N ALA A 151 -8.02 4.22 13.37
CA ALA A 151 -7.96 4.98 14.61
C ALA A 151 -8.49 6.41 14.41
N ILE A 152 -8.92 7.05 15.49
CA ILE A 152 -9.19 8.49 15.50
C ILE A 152 -7.90 9.25 15.17
N GLY A 153 -7.97 10.22 14.26
CA GLY A 153 -6.81 10.90 13.67
C GLY A 153 -6.08 10.08 12.61
N GLY A 154 -6.50 8.84 12.36
CA GLY A 154 -5.92 7.96 11.37
C GLY A 154 -6.21 8.39 9.94
N ARG A 155 -5.39 7.91 9.01
CA ARG A 155 -5.49 8.24 7.58
C ARG A 155 -5.52 7.02 6.67
N LEU A 156 -6.40 7.04 5.69
CA LEU A 156 -6.51 6.04 4.62
C LEU A 156 -6.13 6.67 3.28
N VAL A 157 -5.24 6.01 2.54
CA VAL A 157 -4.91 6.37 1.15
C VAL A 157 -5.32 5.24 0.22
N ILE A 158 -6.19 5.53 -0.74
CA ILE A 158 -6.81 4.52 -1.61
C ILE A 158 -7.11 5.09 -3.01
N PRO A 159 -6.85 4.35 -4.11
CA PRO A 159 -7.34 4.67 -5.44
C PRO A 159 -8.81 4.28 -5.56
N VAL A 160 -9.67 5.25 -5.90
CA VAL A 160 -11.12 5.03 -6.06
C VAL A 160 -11.60 5.52 -7.41
N GLY A 161 -12.43 4.73 -8.08
CA GLY A 161 -13.06 5.07 -9.34
C GLY A 161 -13.41 3.84 -10.17
N SER A 162 -13.63 4.02 -11.46
CA SER A 162 -13.87 2.91 -12.40
C SER A 162 -12.58 2.13 -12.68
N GLU A 163 -12.66 0.94 -13.29
CA GLU A 163 -11.46 0.22 -13.76
C GLU A 163 -10.63 1.04 -14.77
N ALA A 164 -11.27 1.92 -15.54
CA ALA A 164 -10.62 2.74 -16.57
C ALA A 164 -9.91 3.98 -15.99
N GLU A 165 -10.48 4.58 -14.95
CA GLU A 165 -9.98 5.82 -14.34
C GLU A 165 -10.27 5.83 -12.84
N GLN A 166 -9.22 5.96 -12.03
CA GLN A 166 -9.32 6.17 -10.58
C GLN A 166 -8.66 7.49 -10.18
N ARG A 167 -9.02 8.00 -9.00
CA ARG A 167 -8.33 9.09 -8.32
C ARG A 167 -7.79 8.61 -6.99
N LEU A 168 -6.59 9.06 -6.63
CA LEU A 168 -6.07 8.83 -5.28
C LEU A 168 -6.85 9.69 -4.30
N LEU A 169 -7.43 9.05 -3.29
CA LEU A 169 -8.11 9.71 -2.18
C LEU A 169 -7.28 9.58 -0.91
N LYS A 170 -7.25 10.66 -0.12
CA LYS A 170 -6.85 10.65 1.29
C LYS A 170 -8.10 10.84 2.12
N ILE A 171 -8.32 9.96 3.09
CA ILE A 171 -9.40 10.05 4.07
C ILE A 171 -8.76 10.23 5.43
N VAL A 172 -9.25 11.18 6.24
CA VAL A 172 -8.82 11.42 7.62
C VAL A 172 -10.01 11.23 8.54
N LYS A 173 -9.84 10.46 9.61
CA LYS A 173 -10.88 10.25 10.62
C LYS A 173 -10.76 11.30 11.72
N GLY A 174 -11.74 12.20 11.81
CA GLY A 174 -11.81 13.26 12.79
C GLY A 174 -11.99 12.75 14.23
N ALA A 175 -11.84 13.64 15.20
CA ALA A 175 -12.02 13.34 16.63
C ALA A 175 -13.47 12.94 16.99
N ASP A 176 -14.42 13.45 16.22
CA ASP A 176 -15.86 13.13 16.26
C ASP A 176 -16.21 11.83 15.51
N GLY A 177 -15.23 11.21 14.82
CA GLY A 177 -15.42 10.03 13.99
C GLY A 177 -15.84 10.32 12.56
N GLU A 178 -16.03 11.59 12.19
CA GLU A 178 -16.38 12.00 10.82
C GLU A 178 -15.20 11.78 9.87
N LEU A 179 -15.51 11.52 8.60
CA LEU A 179 -14.51 11.24 7.57
C LEU A 179 -14.34 12.44 6.64
N GLU A 180 -13.18 13.08 6.70
CA GLU A 180 -12.81 14.11 5.73
C GLU A 180 -12.10 13.46 4.54
N MET A 181 -12.56 13.74 3.32
CA MET A 181 -12.01 13.15 2.10
C MET A 181 -11.42 14.22 1.18
N VAL A 182 -10.18 14.00 0.76
CA VAL A 182 -9.45 14.89 -0.16
C VAL A 182 -8.97 14.08 -1.36
N ALA A 183 -9.39 14.49 -2.55
CA ALA A 183 -8.92 13.89 -3.80
C ALA A 183 -7.61 14.52 -4.27
N SER A 184 -6.69 13.68 -4.73
CA SER A 184 -5.38 14.06 -5.28
C SER A 184 -5.39 13.91 -6.82
N ILE A 185 -4.45 13.18 -7.40
CA ILE A 185 -4.28 13.01 -8.85
C ILE A 185 -5.09 11.83 -9.40
N GLY A 186 -5.28 11.81 -10.72
CA GLY A 186 -5.72 10.63 -11.45
C GLY A 186 -4.63 9.55 -11.46
N CYS A 187 -5.04 8.28 -11.46
CA CYS A 187 -4.15 7.12 -11.43
C CYS A 187 -4.82 5.89 -12.05
N ARG A 188 -4.02 4.85 -12.29
CA ARG A 188 -4.52 3.54 -12.75
C ARG A 188 -3.89 2.40 -11.94
N PHE A 189 -4.72 1.68 -11.18
CA PHE A 189 -4.34 0.52 -10.39
C PHE A 189 -5.05 -0.75 -10.87
N VAL A 190 -4.46 -1.89 -10.55
CA VAL A 190 -5.12 -3.20 -10.67
C VAL A 190 -6.34 -3.26 -9.72
N PRO A 191 -7.40 -4.01 -10.05
CA PRO A 191 -8.61 -4.03 -9.24
C PRO A 191 -8.38 -4.71 -7.88
N LEU A 192 -8.95 -4.11 -6.83
CA LEU A 192 -9.09 -4.73 -5.52
C LEU A 192 -10.21 -5.77 -5.59
N ILE A 193 -9.87 -7.05 -5.70
CA ILE A 193 -10.85 -8.14 -5.83
C ILE A 193 -11.33 -8.60 -4.45
N GLY A 194 -12.64 -8.66 -4.23
CA GLY A 194 -13.25 -9.21 -3.01
C GLY A 194 -14.66 -8.68 -2.74
N LYS A 195 -15.36 -9.26 -1.75
CA LYS A 195 -16.77 -8.91 -1.42
C LYS A 195 -17.02 -7.41 -1.14
N GLN A 196 -15.99 -6.70 -0.69
CA GLN A 196 -16.04 -5.25 -0.42
C GLN A 196 -15.15 -4.44 -1.40
N GLY A 197 -14.80 -5.05 -2.54
CA GLY A 197 -14.08 -4.46 -3.68
C GLY A 197 -14.84 -4.72 -4.98
N TRP A 198 -14.12 -4.98 -6.07
CA TRP A 198 -14.66 -5.49 -7.33
C TRP A 198 -15.00 -6.99 -7.25
#